data_AF-A0A9P8BIN0-F1
#
_entry.id   AF-A0A9P8BIN0-F1
#
_cell.length_a   1.000
_cell.length_b   1.000
_cell.length_c   1.000
_cell.angle_alpha   90.00
_cell.angle_beta   90.00
_cell.angle_gamma   90.00
#
_symmetry.space_group_name_H-M   'P 1'
#
loop_
_entity.id
_entity.type
_entity.pdbx_description
1 polymer ?
#
loop_
_entity_poly.entity_id
_entity_poly.type
_entity_poly.pdbx_seq_one_letter_code
_entity_poly.pdbx_strand_id
1 'polypeptide(L)'
;MIMSTGDNNDLELIWRKHYSNILLVLWDNEAASGGRCLTNPRWMYSEPKLPIPPPNHTHLNIPIWKVFNFHWWNAPDHPLGGPFTLSQDDYSTWPSPHTPGRDNYYLGYSLDGRCLKTPYVPFVDRPRQAYVLTKRLSNFLRKEYLLQTEKHTSNLQSMTSPDAFFDTVSSHGNLTFVASFNEDVNLSENPGLPPLGITQLPHPLSQTAFTDALSHSRAVLGISWPDSSPSPWEALCLGVPFINPIRSWDPNRPEDRTAWITQHDGLLWNRQNATSLLDEPHVYHVKIGDRSAVERALRKAMDAPINRYIPAQMRIEALIERIRHLLETDWRPKGLEQLSKIAQGQKP
;
A
#
# COMPACT_ATOMS: atom_id res chain seq x y z
N MET A 1 -6.83 -19.93 13.61
CA MET A 1 -6.87 -19.01 12.45
C MET A 1 -6.26 -19.75 11.28
N ILE A 2 -6.87 -19.70 10.10
CA ILE A 2 -6.27 -20.24 8.87
C ILE A 2 -6.01 -19.07 7.93
N MET A 3 -4.85 -19.08 7.29
CA MET A 3 -4.49 -18.16 6.23
C MET A 3 -4.32 -18.99 4.96
N SER A 4 -5.10 -18.71 3.91
CA SER A 4 -4.95 -19.38 2.62
C SER A 4 -4.44 -18.37 1.59
N THR A 5 -3.35 -18.71 0.91
CA THR A 5 -2.72 -17.88 -0.13
C THR A 5 -2.88 -18.47 -1.54
N GLY A 6 -3.78 -19.44 -1.74
CA GLY A 6 -4.15 -19.91 -3.08
C GLY A 6 -4.11 -21.41 -3.35
N ASP A 7 -3.56 -22.26 -2.47
CA ASP A 7 -3.77 -23.71 -2.57
C ASP A 7 -5.04 -24.09 -1.81
N ASN A 8 -6.12 -24.32 -2.57
CA ASN A 8 -7.42 -24.62 -2.01
C ASN A 8 -7.42 -25.95 -1.25
N ASN A 9 -6.57 -26.92 -1.60
CA ASN A 9 -6.61 -28.27 -1.04
C ASN A 9 -6.28 -28.29 0.47
N ASP A 10 -5.30 -27.49 0.90
CA ASP A 10 -4.92 -27.40 2.31
C ASP A 10 -6.02 -26.76 3.15
N LEU A 11 -6.67 -25.71 2.62
CA LEU A 11 -7.80 -25.11 3.31
C LEU A 11 -8.97 -26.09 3.46
N GLU A 12 -9.32 -26.82 2.40
CA GLU A 12 -10.40 -27.81 2.47
C GLU A 12 -10.11 -28.86 3.54
N LEU A 13 -8.89 -29.39 3.56
CA LEU A 13 -8.46 -30.41 4.51
C LEU A 13 -8.51 -29.91 5.95
N ILE A 14 -7.93 -28.73 6.21
CA ILE A 14 -7.90 -28.15 7.55
C ILE A 14 -9.33 -27.80 8.00
N TRP A 15 -10.14 -27.21 7.13
CA TRP A 15 -11.52 -26.86 7.45
C TRP A 15 -12.33 -28.11 7.83
N ARG A 16 -12.34 -29.15 6.98
CA ARG A 16 -13.09 -30.38 7.26
C ARG A 16 -12.66 -31.05 8.57
N LYS A 17 -11.37 -31.02 8.89
CA LYS A 17 -10.82 -31.65 10.10
C LYS A 17 -11.05 -30.81 11.38
N HIS A 18 -11.10 -29.48 11.27
CA HIS A 18 -11.00 -28.59 12.42
C HIS A 18 -12.06 -27.47 12.48
N TYR A 19 -13.12 -27.51 11.65
CA TYR A 19 -14.16 -26.45 11.55
C TYR A 19 -14.70 -25.92 12.88
N SER A 20 -14.89 -26.80 13.87
CA SER A 20 -15.42 -26.44 15.19
C SER A 20 -14.46 -25.56 16.00
N ASN A 21 -13.15 -25.66 15.72
CA ASN A 21 -12.08 -24.93 16.40
C ASN A 21 -11.58 -23.74 15.58
N ILE A 22 -12.05 -23.55 14.35
CA ILE A 22 -11.65 -22.43 13.50
C ILE A 22 -12.50 -21.22 13.86
N LEU A 23 -11.85 -20.24 14.50
CA LEU A 23 -12.46 -18.94 14.82
C LEU A 23 -12.70 -18.11 13.56
N LEU A 24 -11.69 -18.03 12.69
CA LEU A 24 -11.63 -17.08 11.59
C LEU A 24 -10.74 -17.61 10.45
N VAL A 25 -11.13 -17.28 9.22
CA VAL A 25 -10.42 -17.54 7.96
C VAL A 25 -10.00 -16.21 7.37
N LEU A 26 -8.69 -16.01 7.23
CA LEU A 26 -8.12 -14.86 6.55
C LEU A 26 -7.90 -15.22 5.08
N TRP A 27 -8.47 -14.42 4.19
CA TRP A 27 -8.48 -14.67 2.76
C TRP A 27 -7.87 -13.48 2.00
N ASP A 28 -7.08 -13.77 0.97
CA ASP A 28 -6.57 -12.78 0.02
C ASP A 28 -7.27 -12.98 -1.34
N ASN A 29 -8.04 -11.97 -1.76
CA ASN A 29 -8.76 -11.99 -3.02
C ASN A 29 -7.84 -11.84 -4.24
N GLU A 30 -6.67 -11.24 -4.08
CA GLU A 30 -5.74 -10.99 -5.20
C GLU A 30 -4.94 -12.25 -5.56
N ALA A 31 -4.66 -13.12 -4.59
CA ALA A 31 -3.97 -14.40 -4.83
C ALA A 31 -4.86 -15.43 -5.58
N ALA A 32 -6.18 -15.23 -5.62
CA ALA A 32 -7.14 -16.15 -6.20
C ALA A 32 -7.51 -15.80 -7.66
N SER A 33 -6.52 -15.67 -8.55
CA SER A 33 -6.73 -15.52 -10.00
C SER A 33 -7.44 -16.72 -10.66
N GLY A 34 -7.73 -17.79 -9.91
CA GLY A 34 -8.39 -19.02 -10.38
C GLY A 34 -9.84 -19.22 -9.94
N GLY A 35 -10.45 -18.30 -9.19
CA GLY A 35 -11.86 -18.44 -8.80
C GLY A 35 -12.16 -17.81 -7.45
N ARG A 36 -13.04 -16.81 -7.46
CA ARG A 36 -13.53 -16.12 -6.27
C ARG A 36 -14.34 -17.07 -5.40
N CYS A 37 -13.72 -17.85 -4.53
CA CYS A 37 -14.44 -18.70 -3.55
C CYS A 37 -15.48 -17.86 -2.78
N LEU A 38 -15.15 -16.61 -2.49
CA LEU A 38 -16.01 -15.69 -1.75
C LEU A 38 -17.27 -15.22 -2.50
N THR A 39 -17.19 -15.06 -3.82
CA THR A 39 -18.37 -14.75 -4.62
C THR A 39 -18.98 -16.00 -5.23
N ASN A 40 -18.36 -17.17 -5.01
CA ASN A 40 -18.84 -18.43 -5.51
C ASN A 40 -19.70 -19.08 -4.42
N PRO A 41 -21.03 -19.21 -4.64
CA PRO A 41 -21.92 -19.89 -3.69
C PRO A 41 -21.53 -21.35 -3.44
N ARG A 42 -20.54 -21.87 -4.17
CA ARG A 42 -19.91 -23.15 -3.86
C ARG A 42 -19.13 -23.17 -2.55
N TRP A 43 -18.51 -22.08 -2.11
CA TRP A 43 -17.58 -22.14 -0.98
C TRP A 43 -18.14 -21.50 0.30
N MET A 44 -18.99 -20.48 0.12
CA MET A 44 -19.57 -19.70 1.21
C MET A 44 -21.07 -19.97 1.34
N TYR A 45 -21.55 -20.00 2.58
CA TYR A 45 -22.98 -20.14 2.86
C TYR A 45 -23.48 -19.10 3.86
N SER A 46 -24.70 -18.63 3.64
CA SER A 46 -25.41 -17.63 4.46
C SER A 46 -26.22 -18.24 5.61
N GLU A 47 -26.46 -19.56 5.60
CA GLU A 47 -27.35 -20.21 6.58
C GLU A 47 -26.63 -20.93 7.73
N PRO A 48 -27.15 -20.86 8.97
CA PRO A 48 -26.42 -21.28 10.17
C PRO A 48 -26.48 -22.79 10.49
N LYS A 49 -27.14 -23.62 9.67
CA LYS A 49 -27.62 -24.96 10.09
C LYS A 49 -27.41 -26.11 9.11
N LEU A 50 -26.47 -26.03 8.18
CA LEU A 50 -26.16 -27.20 7.35
C LEU A 50 -24.97 -28.00 7.92
N PRO A 51 -25.05 -29.34 7.98
CA PRO A 51 -23.91 -30.18 8.30
C PRO A 51 -22.79 -29.94 7.27
N ILE A 52 -21.54 -30.12 7.71
CA ILE A 52 -20.40 -30.15 6.78
C ILE A 52 -20.72 -31.21 5.74
N PRO A 53 -20.70 -30.86 4.46
CA PRO A 53 -21.10 -31.81 3.47
C PRO A 53 -20.00 -32.87 3.33
N PRO A 54 -20.36 -34.11 2.97
CA PRO A 54 -19.44 -35.25 2.98
C PRO A 54 -18.17 -34.99 2.14
N PRO A 55 -17.10 -35.80 2.30
CA PRO A 55 -15.80 -35.59 1.66
C PRO A 55 -15.84 -35.39 0.14
N ASN A 56 -16.88 -35.92 -0.52
CA ASN A 56 -17.07 -35.86 -1.97
C ASN A 56 -17.89 -34.64 -2.44
N HIS A 57 -18.28 -33.75 -1.53
CA HIS A 57 -19.07 -32.57 -1.86
C HIS A 57 -18.16 -31.37 -2.11
N THR A 58 -18.39 -30.65 -3.21
CA THR A 58 -17.54 -29.53 -3.67
C THR A 58 -17.76 -28.22 -2.89
N HIS A 59 -18.45 -28.27 -1.76
CA HIS A 59 -18.81 -27.10 -0.97
C HIS A 59 -18.22 -27.20 0.44
N LEU A 60 -17.60 -26.14 0.96
CA LEU A 60 -17.03 -26.16 2.32
C LEU A 60 -18.00 -25.73 3.41
N ASN A 61 -19.10 -25.04 3.04
CA ASN A 61 -20.07 -24.48 3.99
C ASN A 61 -19.40 -23.64 5.10
N ILE A 62 -18.38 -22.86 4.75
CA ILE A 62 -17.76 -21.93 5.71
C ILE A 62 -18.80 -20.84 6.02
N PRO A 63 -19.14 -20.60 7.29
CA PRO A 63 -20.01 -19.49 7.64
C PRO A 63 -19.38 -18.18 7.20
N ILE A 64 -20.09 -17.41 6.38
CA ILE A 64 -19.54 -16.21 5.75
C ILE A 64 -19.04 -15.15 6.76
N TRP A 65 -19.58 -15.13 7.98
CA TRP A 65 -19.13 -14.24 9.06
C TRP A 65 -17.83 -14.69 9.75
N LYS A 66 -17.27 -15.85 9.37
CA LYS A 66 -15.93 -16.28 9.79
C LYS A 66 -14.85 -15.90 8.78
N VAL A 67 -15.21 -15.33 7.64
CA VAL A 67 -14.28 -15.04 6.55
C VAL A 67 -14.00 -13.54 6.50
N PHE A 68 -12.73 -13.20 6.39
CA PHE A 68 -12.25 -11.83 6.34
C PHE A 68 -11.27 -11.67 5.19
N ASN A 69 -11.41 -10.57 4.45
CA ASN A 69 -10.61 -10.34 3.25
C ASN A 69 -9.59 -9.27 3.48
N PHE A 70 -8.34 -9.56 3.18
CA PHE A 70 -7.38 -8.49 2.94
C PHE A 70 -7.79 -7.72 1.70
N HIS A 71 -7.92 -6.41 1.85
CA HIS A 71 -8.12 -5.51 0.74
C HIS A 71 -7.24 -4.30 0.90
N TRP A 72 -6.37 -4.09 -0.07
CA TRP A 72 -5.38 -3.04 -0.03
C TRP A 72 -5.97 -1.65 -0.23
N TRP A 73 -7.09 -1.56 -0.97
CA TRP A 73 -7.69 -0.31 -1.39
C TRP A 73 -8.70 0.23 -0.38
N ASN A 74 -9.08 1.50 -0.54
CA ASN A 74 -9.93 2.23 0.41
C ASN A 74 -11.42 1.98 0.23
N ALA A 75 -11.81 0.76 -0.16
CA ALA A 75 -13.19 0.34 -0.32
C ALA A 75 -13.43 -1.03 0.36
N PRO A 76 -14.69 -1.38 0.66
CA PRO A 76 -15.03 -2.74 1.07
C PRO A 76 -14.84 -3.73 -0.09
N ASP A 77 -14.33 -4.93 0.21
CA ASP A 77 -14.16 -6.02 -0.77
C ASP A 77 -14.53 -7.38 -0.17
N HIS A 78 -15.56 -7.36 0.68
CA HIS A 78 -16.17 -8.55 1.24
C HIS A 78 -17.69 -8.51 0.98
N PRO A 79 -18.37 -9.64 0.71
CA PRO A 79 -19.80 -9.63 0.48
C PRO A 79 -20.65 -9.11 1.64
N LEU A 80 -20.12 -9.14 2.87
CA LEU A 80 -20.72 -8.55 4.07
C LEU A 80 -20.27 -7.10 4.36
N GLY A 81 -19.54 -6.48 3.44
CA GLY A 81 -19.16 -5.08 3.52
C GLY A 81 -17.90 -4.80 4.34
N GLY A 82 -17.76 -3.54 4.75
CA GLY A 82 -16.56 -3.01 5.41
C GLY A 82 -16.11 -3.80 6.64
N PRO A 83 -16.99 -4.15 7.59
CA PRO A 83 -16.58 -4.81 8.83
C PRO A 83 -15.84 -6.15 8.65
N PHE A 84 -15.94 -6.77 7.48
CA PHE A 84 -15.29 -8.03 7.12
C PHE A 84 -14.15 -7.85 6.10
N THR A 85 -13.83 -6.61 5.76
CA THR A 85 -12.71 -6.20 4.90
C THR A 85 -11.59 -5.66 5.79
N LEU A 86 -10.46 -6.35 5.79
CA LEU A 86 -9.23 -5.99 6.53
C LEU A 86 -8.43 -4.98 5.71
N SER A 87 -8.33 -3.75 6.21
CA SER A 87 -7.55 -2.69 5.58
C SER A 87 -6.14 -2.56 6.16
N GLN A 88 -5.23 -2.08 5.32
CA GLN A 88 -3.85 -1.76 5.69
C GLN A 88 -3.69 -0.42 6.43
N ASP A 89 -4.61 0.52 6.19
CA ASP A 89 -4.63 1.88 6.73
C ASP A 89 -5.95 2.10 7.47
N ASP A 90 -5.93 3.07 8.39
CA ASP A 90 -7.09 3.45 9.18
C ASP A 90 -7.97 4.46 8.42
N TYR A 91 -8.76 3.95 7.48
CA TYR A 91 -9.67 4.75 6.67
C TYR A 91 -10.78 5.44 7.48
N SER A 92 -10.99 5.06 8.76
CA SER A 92 -12.01 5.68 9.61
C SER A 92 -11.69 7.16 9.93
N THR A 93 -10.41 7.50 9.86
CA THR A 93 -9.83 8.81 10.16
C THR A 93 -9.77 9.75 8.97
N TRP A 94 -10.00 9.25 7.76
CA TRP A 94 -9.88 10.05 6.53
C TRP A 94 -11.15 10.92 6.36
N PRO A 95 -11.06 12.07 5.67
CA PRO A 95 -12.23 12.89 5.35
C PRO A 95 -12.99 12.35 4.12
N SER A 96 -14.30 12.58 4.06
CA SER A 96 -15.09 12.39 2.84
C SER A 96 -14.55 13.30 1.72
N PRO A 97 -14.46 12.85 0.45
CA PRO A 97 -14.96 11.58 -0.10
C PRO A 97 -13.94 10.41 -0.09
N HIS A 98 -12.78 10.55 0.54
CA HIS A 98 -11.70 9.53 0.53
C HIS A 98 -12.01 8.27 1.35
N THR A 99 -13.22 8.16 1.91
CA THR A 99 -13.61 7.16 2.91
C THR A 99 -14.61 6.08 2.43
N PRO A 100 -14.58 5.52 1.20
CA PRO A 100 -15.50 4.42 0.86
C PRO A 100 -15.37 3.23 1.82
N GLY A 101 -14.16 2.96 2.31
CA GLY A 101 -13.82 1.91 3.26
C GLY A 101 -13.76 2.39 4.70
N ARG A 102 -14.52 3.44 5.08
CA ARG A 102 -14.53 3.95 6.47
C ARG A 102 -14.84 2.88 7.51
N ASP A 103 -15.71 1.95 7.11
CA ASP A 103 -16.19 0.86 7.94
C ASP A 103 -15.33 -0.41 7.80
N ASN A 104 -14.24 -0.34 7.01
CA ASN A 104 -13.27 -1.43 6.93
C ASN A 104 -12.66 -1.69 8.32
N TYR A 105 -12.43 -2.96 8.62
CA TYR A 105 -11.70 -3.33 9.82
C TYR A 105 -10.23 -2.99 9.63
N TYR A 106 -9.76 -1.94 10.30
CA TYR A 106 -8.34 -1.59 10.29
C TYR A 106 -7.54 -2.66 11.02
N LEU A 107 -6.90 -3.56 10.27
CA LEU A 107 -5.95 -4.51 10.83
C LEU A 107 -4.54 -3.92 10.79
N GLY A 108 -4.15 -3.37 9.63
CA GLY A 108 -2.85 -2.78 9.41
C GLY A 108 -1.71 -3.79 9.53
N TYR A 109 -0.51 -3.26 9.77
CA TYR A 109 0.71 -4.02 9.97
C TYR A 109 1.65 -3.27 10.92
N SER A 110 2.68 -3.97 11.40
CA SER A 110 3.70 -3.40 12.29
C SER A 110 5.00 -3.15 11.53
N LEU A 111 5.67 -2.03 11.85
CA LEU A 111 6.99 -1.70 11.32
C LEU A 111 8.14 -2.22 12.21
N ASP A 112 7.87 -2.51 13.48
CA ASP A 112 8.89 -2.82 14.50
C ASP A 112 9.79 -3.98 14.06
N GLY A 113 9.17 -5.05 13.53
CA GLY A 113 9.85 -6.31 13.25
C GLY A 113 11.03 -6.20 12.29
N ARG A 114 10.94 -5.37 11.25
CA ARG A 114 12.04 -5.17 10.28
C ARG A 114 12.85 -3.92 10.59
N CYS A 115 12.17 -2.83 10.88
CA CYS A 115 12.81 -1.55 11.03
C CYS A 115 13.73 -1.48 12.24
N LEU A 116 13.32 -2.01 13.39
CA LEU A 116 14.13 -1.97 14.62
C LEU A 116 15.29 -2.97 14.59
N LYS A 117 15.20 -4.01 13.74
CA LYS A 117 16.30 -4.94 13.50
C LYS A 117 17.36 -4.39 12.54
N THR A 118 16.98 -3.43 11.71
CA THR A 118 17.91 -2.77 10.79
C THR A 118 18.74 -1.76 11.58
N PRO A 119 20.08 -1.81 11.55
CA PRO A 119 20.92 -0.82 12.20
C PRO A 119 20.56 0.61 11.77
N TYR A 120 20.59 1.56 12.71
CA TYR A 120 20.38 2.96 12.35
C TYR A 120 21.64 3.50 11.70
N VAL A 121 21.52 3.99 10.47
CA VAL A 121 22.58 4.73 9.78
C VAL A 121 22.41 6.22 10.11
N PRO A 122 23.35 6.86 10.84
CA PRO A 122 23.28 8.28 11.14
C PRO A 122 23.25 9.11 9.85
N PHE A 123 22.47 10.20 9.86
CA PHE A 123 22.28 11.03 8.67
C PHE A 123 23.58 11.56 8.04
N VAL A 124 24.57 11.89 8.87
CA VAL A 124 25.88 12.38 8.43
C VAL A 124 26.67 11.33 7.64
N ASP A 125 26.43 10.05 7.92
CA ASP A 125 27.11 8.93 7.27
C ASP A 125 26.39 8.50 5.97
N ARG A 126 25.18 9.01 5.72
CA ARG A 126 24.42 8.69 4.52
C ARG A 126 24.98 9.45 3.32
N PRO A 127 25.26 8.80 2.19
CA PRO A 127 25.54 9.51 0.95
C PRO A 127 24.40 10.48 0.62
N ARG A 128 24.72 11.58 -0.07
CA ARG A 128 23.69 12.48 -0.61
C ARG A 128 23.00 11.79 -1.79
N GLN A 129 22.11 10.88 -1.48
CA GLN A 129 21.45 10.00 -2.43
C GLN A 129 19.96 9.92 -2.13
N ALA A 130 19.15 9.89 -3.18
CA ALA A 130 17.73 9.58 -3.12
C ALA A 130 17.45 8.19 -3.73
N TYR A 131 16.63 7.39 -3.03
CA TYR A 131 16.09 6.16 -3.60
C TYR A 131 14.81 6.47 -4.37
N VAL A 132 14.78 6.16 -5.68
CA VAL A 132 13.59 6.33 -6.52
C VAL A 132 12.69 5.11 -6.35
N LEU A 133 11.50 5.33 -5.79
CA LEU A 133 10.57 4.26 -5.42
C LEU A 133 9.81 3.75 -6.64
N THR A 134 10.35 2.71 -7.26
CA THR A 134 9.69 1.92 -8.31
C THR A 134 10.26 0.51 -8.34
N LYS A 135 9.51 -0.41 -8.96
CA LYS A 135 9.96 -1.79 -9.25
C LYS A 135 9.92 -2.13 -10.74
N ARG A 136 9.36 -1.24 -11.57
CA ARG A 136 9.05 -1.47 -12.98
C ARG A 136 9.49 -0.28 -13.81
N LEU A 137 10.13 -0.53 -14.94
CA LEU A 137 10.50 0.50 -15.91
C LEU A 137 9.25 1.17 -16.49
N SER A 138 8.16 0.40 -16.70
CA SER A 138 6.87 0.92 -17.17
C SER A 138 6.29 2.06 -16.34
N ASN A 139 6.64 2.17 -15.05
CA ASN A 139 6.15 3.24 -14.19
C ASN A 139 6.65 4.64 -14.60
N PHE A 140 7.83 4.73 -15.23
CA PHE A 140 8.35 5.99 -15.76
C PHE A 140 7.61 6.45 -17.02
N LEU A 141 6.88 5.53 -17.68
CA LEU A 141 6.17 5.79 -18.93
C LEU A 141 4.68 6.09 -18.68
N ARG A 142 4.22 6.07 -17.43
CA ARG A 142 2.81 6.30 -17.10
C ARG A 142 2.43 7.77 -17.18
N LYS A 143 1.16 8.04 -17.48
CA LYS A 143 0.58 9.40 -17.52
C LYS A 143 0.52 10.12 -16.16
N GLU A 144 0.78 9.40 -15.07
CA GLU A 144 0.93 9.97 -13.74
C GLU A 144 2.39 9.98 -13.28
N TYR A 145 3.37 9.82 -14.17
CA TYR A 145 4.77 9.91 -13.77
C TYR A 145 5.08 11.30 -13.20
N LEU A 146 5.71 11.36 -12.02
CA LEU A 146 5.91 12.60 -11.24
C LEU A 146 6.47 13.77 -12.05
N LEU A 147 7.44 13.52 -12.94
CA LEU A 147 8.17 14.57 -13.66
C LEU A 147 7.58 14.90 -15.04
N GLN A 148 6.39 14.37 -15.33
CA GLN A 148 5.70 14.58 -16.60
C GLN A 148 5.19 16.02 -16.75
N THR A 149 5.58 16.67 -17.84
CA THR A 149 5.26 18.09 -18.10
C THR A 149 4.06 18.30 -19.02
N GLU A 150 3.60 17.25 -19.73
CA GLU A 150 2.50 17.35 -20.70
C GLU A 150 1.29 16.49 -20.28
N LYS A 151 0.08 17.06 -20.37
CA LYS A 151 -1.18 16.36 -20.16
C LYS A 151 -1.45 15.40 -21.32
N HIS A 152 -0.91 14.19 -21.26
CA HIS A 152 -1.11 13.19 -22.31
C HIS A 152 -2.36 12.35 -22.11
N THR A 153 -2.94 11.91 -23.23
CA THR A 153 -4.21 11.15 -23.33
C THR A 153 -4.02 9.63 -23.41
N SER A 154 -2.78 9.12 -23.53
CA SER A 154 -2.48 7.68 -23.54
C SER A 154 -1.96 7.17 -22.19
N ASN A 155 -2.20 5.89 -21.88
CA ASN A 155 -1.82 5.29 -20.59
C ASN A 155 -0.32 4.93 -20.48
N LEU A 156 0.38 4.84 -21.61
CA LEU A 156 1.83 4.63 -21.70
C LEU A 156 2.38 5.62 -22.73
N GLN A 157 3.47 6.30 -22.39
CA GLN A 157 4.18 7.23 -23.26
C GLN A 157 5.27 6.49 -24.03
N SER A 158 5.32 6.70 -25.34
CA SER A 158 6.54 6.46 -26.11
C SER A 158 7.45 7.66 -25.88
N MET A 159 8.49 7.51 -25.07
CA MET A 159 9.47 8.56 -24.84
C MET A 159 10.46 8.57 -25.99
N THR A 160 10.37 9.55 -26.89
CA THR A 160 11.33 9.70 -28.00
C THR A 160 12.71 10.18 -27.53
N SER A 161 12.80 10.73 -26.32
CA SER A 161 14.05 11.06 -25.63
C SER A 161 13.95 10.72 -24.13
N PRO A 162 15.04 10.23 -23.52
CA PRO A 162 15.04 9.93 -22.09
C PRO A 162 14.96 11.22 -21.26
N ASP A 163 14.24 11.18 -20.15
CA ASP A 163 14.13 12.30 -19.23
C ASP A 163 15.51 12.58 -18.58
N ALA A 164 16.00 13.81 -18.74
CA ALA A 164 17.30 14.26 -18.22
C ALA A 164 17.22 14.95 -16.84
N PHE A 165 16.07 14.93 -16.15
CA PHE A 165 15.91 15.59 -14.85
C PHE A 165 16.91 15.08 -13.81
N PHE A 166 17.02 13.76 -13.63
CA PHE A 166 17.90 13.21 -12.60
C PHE A 166 19.37 13.50 -12.91
N ASP A 167 19.77 13.42 -14.18
CA ASP A 167 21.11 13.80 -14.63
C ASP A 167 21.41 15.29 -14.34
N THR A 168 20.48 16.19 -14.69
CA THR A 168 20.60 17.64 -14.46
C THR A 168 20.68 17.99 -12.99
N VAL A 169 19.86 17.34 -12.15
CA VAL A 169 19.90 17.55 -10.69
C VAL A 169 21.19 16.97 -10.12
N SER A 170 21.68 15.85 -10.64
CA SER A 170 22.93 15.25 -10.19
C SER A 170 24.14 16.12 -10.51
N SER A 171 24.19 16.70 -11.71
CA SER A 171 25.31 17.53 -12.17
C SER A 171 25.44 18.86 -11.39
N HIS A 172 24.32 19.42 -10.90
CA HIS A 172 24.32 20.71 -10.22
C HIS A 172 24.02 20.62 -8.70
N GLY A 173 23.59 19.46 -8.20
CA GLY A 173 22.97 19.32 -6.88
C GLY A 173 23.79 18.58 -5.83
N ASN A 174 24.92 17.97 -6.20
CA ASN A 174 25.65 17.03 -5.34
C ASN A 174 24.69 16.00 -4.68
N LEU A 175 23.85 15.41 -5.52
CA LEU A 175 22.82 14.43 -5.17
C LEU A 175 22.86 13.32 -6.23
N THR A 176 22.84 12.06 -5.84
CA THR A 176 22.68 10.94 -6.76
C THR A 176 21.32 10.26 -6.61
N PHE A 177 20.91 9.52 -7.63
CA PHE A 177 19.68 8.75 -7.62
C PHE A 177 19.98 7.28 -7.83
N VAL A 178 19.33 6.42 -7.05
CA VAL A 178 19.37 4.97 -7.24
C VAL A 178 17.97 4.41 -7.36
N ALA A 179 17.83 3.28 -8.05
CA ALA A 179 16.57 2.54 -8.12
C ALA A 179 16.85 1.05 -8.34
N SER A 180 15.86 0.19 -8.09
CA SER A 180 15.88 -1.22 -8.53
C SER A 180 14.57 -1.54 -9.22
N PHE A 181 14.59 -1.64 -10.54
CA PHE A 181 13.41 -1.98 -11.35
C PHE A 181 13.70 -3.06 -12.40
N ASN A 182 12.69 -3.85 -12.77
CA ASN A 182 12.79 -4.71 -13.94
C ASN A 182 12.46 -3.95 -15.24
N GLU A 183 13.05 -4.40 -16.34
CA GLU A 183 12.66 -4.01 -17.70
C GLU A 183 11.41 -4.80 -18.10
N ASP A 184 10.25 -4.32 -17.67
CA ASP A 184 8.93 -4.94 -17.93
C ASP A 184 8.25 -4.40 -19.20
N VAL A 185 8.98 -3.64 -20.01
CA VAL A 185 8.52 -3.08 -21.28
C VAL A 185 9.38 -3.60 -22.41
N ASN A 186 8.74 -3.97 -23.52
CA ASN A 186 9.46 -4.32 -24.73
C ASN A 186 10.02 -3.06 -25.38
N LEU A 187 11.31 -2.77 -25.17
CA LEU A 187 11.99 -1.59 -25.71
C LEU A 187 11.99 -1.53 -27.24
N SER A 188 11.78 -2.64 -27.94
CA SER A 188 11.68 -2.63 -29.41
C SER A 188 10.33 -2.14 -29.92
N GLU A 189 9.25 -2.32 -29.15
CA GLU A 189 7.89 -1.93 -29.51
C GLU A 189 7.47 -0.61 -28.85
N ASN A 190 7.99 -0.34 -27.66
CA ASN A 190 7.86 0.91 -26.93
C ASN A 190 9.26 1.30 -26.43
N PRO A 191 10.03 2.10 -27.17
CA PRO A 191 11.36 2.54 -26.76
C PRO A 191 11.26 3.54 -25.60
N GLY A 192 10.86 3.05 -24.42
CA GLY A 192 10.91 3.79 -23.18
C GLY A 192 12.28 3.64 -22.56
N LEU A 193 13.22 4.52 -22.92
CA LEU A 193 14.52 4.53 -22.28
C LEU A 193 14.38 4.90 -20.80
N PRO A 194 15.12 4.25 -19.88
CA PRO A 194 15.12 4.67 -18.49
C PRO A 194 15.59 6.14 -18.39
N PRO A 195 15.08 6.91 -17.42
CA PRO A 195 15.56 8.27 -17.19
C PRO A 195 17.08 8.30 -16.99
N LEU A 196 17.75 9.30 -17.59
CA LEU A 196 19.20 9.49 -17.42
C LEU A 196 19.49 9.94 -16.00
N GLY A 197 20.63 9.51 -15.44
CA GLY A 197 21.11 9.92 -14.12
C GLY A 197 20.61 9.08 -12.95
N ILE A 198 19.83 8.01 -13.20
CA ILE A 198 19.50 7.00 -12.19
C ILE A 198 20.51 5.86 -12.27
N THR A 199 21.19 5.57 -11.15
CA THR A 199 22.02 4.37 -11.02
C THR A 199 21.14 3.17 -10.69
N GLN A 200 21.07 2.22 -11.63
CA GLN A 200 20.33 0.98 -11.44
C GLN A 200 21.07 0.04 -10.49
N LEU A 201 20.44 -0.30 -9.38
CA LEU A 201 20.86 -1.35 -8.44
C LEU A 201 20.45 -2.73 -8.97
N PRO A 202 21.03 -3.83 -8.44
CA PRO A 202 20.60 -5.18 -8.80
C PRO A 202 19.09 -5.38 -8.67
N HIS A 203 18.51 -6.21 -9.53
CA HIS A 203 17.09 -6.54 -9.50
C HIS A 203 16.87 -8.06 -9.67
N PRO A 204 16.00 -8.69 -8.86
CA PRO A 204 15.33 -8.12 -7.70
C PRO A 204 16.31 -7.91 -6.53
N LEU A 205 16.11 -6.85 -5.74
CA LEU A 205 16.76 -6.75 -4.44
C LEU A 205 16.11 -7.73 -3.46
N SER A 206 16.93 -8.40 -2.65
CA SER A 206 16.43 -9.07 -1.46
C SER A 206 15.82 -8.05 -0.51
N GLN A 207 14.94 -8.50 0.40
CA GLN A 207 14.33 -7.60 1.39
C GLN A 207 15.39 -6.85 2.21
N THR A 208 16.46 -7.53 2.62
CA THR A 208 17.58 -6.92 3.35
C THR A 208 18.32 -5.89 2.51
N ALA A 209 18.64 -6.20 1.24
CA ALA A 209 19.35 -5.27 0.36
C ALA A 209 18.51 -4.03 0.03
N PHE A 210 17.19 -4.20 -0.12
CA PHE A 210 16.26 -3.08 -0.28
C PHE A 210 16.24 -2.19 0.97
N THR A 211 16.08 -2.78 2.15
CA THR A 211 16.08 -2.03 3.42
C THR A 211 17.42 -1.32 3.66
N ASP A 212 18.53 -1.95 3.30
CA ASP A 212 19.86 -1.35 3.36
C ASP A 212 19.98 -0.12 2.44
N ALA A 213 19.54 -0.24 1.18
CA ALA A 213 19.52 0.87 0.22
C ALA A 213 18.63 2.04 0.69
N LEU A 214 17.50 1.74 1.33
CA LEU A 214 16.66 2.76 1.95
C LEU A 214 17.40 3.45 3.10
N SER A 215 17.98 2.69 4.05
CA SER A 215 18.64 3.25 5.24
C SER A 215 19.85 4.13 4.93
N HIS A 216 20.55 3.88 3.82
CA HIS A 216 21.67 4.70 3.36
C HIS A 216 21.24 5.90 2.51
N SER A 217 19.96 5.99 2.12
CA SER A 217 19.44 7.13 1.37
C SER A 217 19.02 8.26 2.31
N ARG A 218 19.14 9.50 1.85
CA ARG A 218 18.68 10.70 2.58
C ARG A 218 17.24 11.07 2.27
N ALA A 219 16.68 10.56 1.18
CA ALA A 219 15.27 10.68 0.84
C ALA A 219 14.81 9.48 0.03
N VAL A 220 13.51 9.21 0.06
CA VAL A 220 12.83 8.34 -0.90
C VAL A 220 11.96 9.22 -1.78
N LEU A 221 12.14 9.11 -3.10
CA LEU A 221 11.36 9.83 -4.10
C LEU A 221 10.27 8.91 -4.65
N GLY A 222 9.01 9.21 -4.34
CA GLY A 222 7.88 8.61 -5.04
C GLY A 222 7.82 9.08 -6.49
N ILE A 223 7.46 8.20 -7.42
CA ILE A 223 7.21 8.54 -8.83
C ILE A 223 5.76 8.29 -9.26
N SER A 224 4.85 8.31 -8.28
CA SER A 224 3.40 8.10 -8.35
C SER A 224 2.92 6.66 -8.32
N TRP A 225 3.71 5.72 -8.83
CA TRP A 225 3.43 4.29 -8.79
C TRP A 225 4.62 3.54 -8.16
N PRO A 226 4.39 2.50 -7.34
CA PRO A 226 3.10 1.92 -6.96
C PRO A 226 2.32 2.72 -5.91
N ASP A 227 1.01 2.50 -5.89
CA ASP A 227 0.04 3.12 -4.99
C ASP A 227 0.07 2.49 -3.60
N SER A 228 -0.01 3.33 -2.57
CA SER A 228 -0.15 2.93 -1.16
C SER A 228 0.83 1.80 -0.77
N SER A 229 2.07 1.87 -1.25
CA SER A 229 3.11 0.90 -0.93
C SER A 229 3.48 0.98 0.56
N PRO A 230 3.87 -0.11 1.25
CA PRO A 230 4.38 0.00 2.62
C PRO A 230 5.78 0.67 2.68
N SER A 231 6.47 0.79 1.55
CA SER A 231 7.87 1.26 1.49
C SER A 231 8.10 2.66 2.08
N PRO A 232 7.23 3.67 1.87
CA PRO A 232 7.36 4.96 2.53
C PRO A 232 7.29 4.89 4.06
N TRP A 233 6.44 4.02 4.62
CA TRP A 233 6.40 3.79 6.06
C TRP A 233 7.70 3.16 6.57
N GLU A 234 8.24 2.18 5.83
CA GLU A 234 9.56 1.61 6.12
C GLU A 234 10.67 2.67 6.07
N ALA A 235 10.64 3.56 5.07
CA ALA A 235 11.60 4.66 4.93
C ALA A 235 11.55 5.62 6.13
N LEU A 236 10.36 6.10 6.51
CA LEU A 236 10.19 6.95 7.69
C LEU A 236 10.69 6.27 8.96
N CYS A 237 10.46 4.98 9.08
CA CYS A 237 10.95 4.20 10.20
C CYS A 237 12.49 4.11 10.27
N LEU A 238 13.17 4.13 9.12
CA LEU A 238 14.63 4.20 9.03
C LEU A 238 15.15 5.64 9.17
N GLY A 239 14.27 6.61 9.39
CA GLY A 239 14.60 8.04 9.46
C GLY A 239 14.90 8.63 8.08
N VAL A 240 14.21 8.16 7.05
CA VAL A 240 14.37 8.62 5.66
C VAL A 240 13.05 9.27 5.23
N PRO A 241 13.03 10.58 4.92
CA PRO A 241 11.82 11.27 4.51
C PRO A 241 11.32 10.80 3.14
N PHE A 242 10.02 10.96 2.89
CA PHE A 242 9.39 10.58 1.64
C PHE A 242 8.88 11.80 0.87
N ILE A 243 9.20 11.88 -0.42
CA ILE A 243 8.58 12.83 -1.34
C ILE A 243 7.35 12.13 -1.93
N ASN A 244 6.15 12.59 -1.58
CA ASN A 244 4.86 11.99 -1.92
C ASN A 244 4.18 12.76 -3.08
N PRO A 245 4.11 12.19 -4.29
CA PRO A 245 3.44 12.81 -5.42
C PRO A 245 1.94 13.05 -5.18
N ILE A 246 1.46 14.24 -5.51
CA ILE A 246 0.03 14.59 -5.64
C ILE A 246 -0.35 14.43 -7.11
N ARG A 247 -1.18 13.44 -7.40
CA ARG A 247 -1.53 13.02 -8.75
C ARG A 247 -2.77 13.72 -9.30
N SER A 248 -3.67 14.09 -8.41
CA SER A 248 -4.87 14.85 -8.74
C SER A 248 -5.19 15.82 -7.62
N TRP A 249 -5.74 16.98 -7.98
CA TRP A 249 -6.19 18.02 -7.06
C TRP A 249 -7.25 18.89 -7.75
N ASP A 250 -8.04 19.63 -6.97
CA ASP A 250 -8.95 20.66 -7.50
C ASP A 250 -8.12 21.87 -7.97
N PRO A 251 -8.08 22.20 -9.28
CA PRO A 251 -7.27 23.31 -9.78
C PRO A 251 -7.73 24.67 -9.28
N ASN A 252 -9.00 24.81 -8.85
CA ASN A 252 -9.51 26.05 -8.28
C ASN A 252 -9.18 26.18 -6.79
N ARG A 253 -8.85 25.06 -6.13
CA ARG A 253 -8.46 24.99 -4.72
C ARG A 253 -7.24 24.08 -4.57
N PRO A 254 -6.08 24.46 -5.15
CA PRO A 254 -4.93 23.57 -5.28
C PRO A 254 -4.28 23.18 -3.95
N GLU A 255 -4.59 23.91 -2.88
CA GLU A 255 -4.12 23.64 -1.51
C GLU A 255 -5.16 22.92 -0.64
N ASP A 256 -6.36 22.64 -1.17
CA ASP A 256 -7.37 21.85 -0.47
C ASP A 256 -7.00 20.37 -0.51
N ARG A 257 -6.37 19.90 0.58
CA ARG A 257 -5.94 18.50 0.75
C ARG A 257 -7.09 17.51 0.62
N THR A 258 -8.34 17.91 0.89
CA THR A 258 -9.50 17.00 0.77
C THR A 258 -9.85 16.66 -0.68
N ALA A 259 -9.25 17.36 -1.63
CA ALA A 259 -9.34 17.08 -3.06
C ALA A 259 -8.06 16.42 -3.61
N TRP A 260 -7.03 16.19 -2.78
CA TRP A 260 -5.76 15.61 -3.23
C TRP A 260 -5.85 14.09 -3.31
N ILE A 261 -5.42 13.53 -4.44
CA ILE A 261 -5.11 12.10 -4.56
C ILE A 261 -3.60 11.99 -4.66
N THR A 262 -2.96 11.32 -3.72
CA THR A 262 -1.49 11.16 -3.68
C THR A 262 -1.05 9.76 -4.06
N GLN A 263 0.26 9.53 -4.17
CA GLN A 263 0.80 8.18 -4.30
C GLN A 263 0.49 7.34 -3.05
N HIS A 264 0.48 7.96 -1.88
CA HIS A 264 0.21 7.27 -0.62
C HIS A 264 -0.68 8.12 0.30
N ASP A 265 -2.00 7.97 0.17
CA ASP A 265 -3.00 8.75 0.93
C ASP A 265 -2.97 8.47 2.44
N GLY A 266 -2.51 7.28 2.85
CA GLY A 266 -2.23 7.00 4.26
C GLY A 266 -1.27 7.98 4.91
N LEU A 267 -0.30 8.54 4.16
CA LEU A 267 0.61 9.58 4.67
C LEU A 267 -0.05 10.95 4.70
N LEU A 268 -0.98 11.23 3.78
CA LEU A 268 -1.68 12.52 3.69
C LEU A 268 -2.50 12.82 4.95
N TRP A 269 -3.10 11.78 5.52
CA TRP A 269 -4.05 11.87 6.63
C TRP A 269 -3.51 11.34 7.97
N ASN A 270 -2.31 10.77 7.98
CA ASN A 270 -1.67 10.41 9.24
C ASN A 270 -1.35 11.66 10.05
N ARG A 271 -1.35 11.51 11.36
CA ARG A 271 -1.10 12.60 12.29
C ARG A 271 0.24 12.39 12.99
N GLN A 272 1.08 13.43 12.97
CA GLN A 272 2.31 13.45 13.75
C GLN A 272 1.99 13.61 15.25
N ASN A 273 0.94 14.37 15.57
CA ASN A 273 0.40 14.54 16.92
C ASN A 273 -1.10 14.85 16.87
N ALA A 274 -1.75 15.11 18.01
CA ALA A 274 -3.20 15.37 18.06
C ALA A 274 -3.70 16.43 17.06
N THR A 275 -2.85 17.39 16.69
CA THR A 275 -3.19 18.59 15.93
C THR A 275 -2.57 18.71 14.54
N SER A 276 -1.46 18.01 14.25
CA SER A 276 -0.74 18.18 12.98
C SER A 276 -0.71 16.90 12.13
N LEU A 277 -0.94 17.08 10.83
CA LEU A 277 -0.72 16.04 9.83
C LEU A 277 0.77 15.71 9.70
N LEU A 278 1.07 14.58 9.09
CA LEU A 278 2.43 14.16 8.80
C LEU A 278 2.96 14.90 7.56
N ASP A 279 3.62 16.04 7.79
CA ASP A 279 4.20 16.91 6.75
C ASP A 279 5.75 16.98 6.88
N GLU A 280 6.36 18.02 6.29
CA GLU A 280 7.81 18.29 6.42
C GLU A 280 8.21 18.32 7.92
N PRO A 281 9.35 17.72 8.31
CA PRO A 281 10.38 17.15 7.46
C PRO A 281 10.17 15.66 7.10
N HIS A 282 9.06 15.02 7.50
CA HIS A 282 8.85 13.59 7.27
C HIS A 282 8.34 13.31 5.85
N VAL A 283 7.35 14.08 5.41
CA VAL A 283 6.71 13.89 4.10
C VAL A 283 6.61 15.21 3.35
N TYR A 284 7.06 15.21 2.10
CA TYR A 284 6.99 16.36 1.20
C TYR A 284 5.98 16.07 0.10
N HIS A 285 4.83 16.75 0.13
CA HIS A 285 3.82 16.58 -0.91
C HIS A 285 4.12 17.47 -2.12
N VAL A 286 4.25 16.87 -3.31
CA VAL A 286 4.63 17.59 -4.53
C VAL A 286 3.67 17.25 -5.68
N LYS A 287 3.13 18.26 -6.35
CA LYS A 287 2.22 18.07 -7.49
C LYS A 287 2.98 17.51 -8.70
N ILE A 288 2.38 16.53 -9.38
CA ILE A 288 2.89 16.03 -10.66
C ILE A 288 3.13 17.19 -11.63
N GLY A 289 4.25 17.14 -12.34
CA GLY A 289 4.67 18.12 -13.33
C GLY A 289 5.36 19.35 -12.76
N ASP A 290 5.32 19.57 -11.44
CA ASP A 290 6.10 20.64 -10.79
C ASP A 290 7.53 20.18 -10.50
N ARG A 291 8.33 20.07 -11.57
CA ARG A 291 9.75 19.67 -11.50
C ARG A 291 10.56 20.53 -10.53
N SER A 292 10.27 21.83 -10.48
CA SER A 292 10.97 22.75 -9.58
C SER A 292 10.62 22.48 -8.12
N ALA A 293 9.37 22.16 -7.80
CA ALA A 293 9.00 21.72 -6.45
C ALA A 293 9.65 20.38 -6.08
N VAL A 294 9.77 19.43 -7.02
CA VAL A 294 10.48 18.17 -6.77
C VAL A 294 11.93 18.44 -6.39
N GLU A 295 12.65 19.26 -7.18
CA GLU A 295 14.04 19.61 -6.87
C GLU A 295 14.17 20.32 -5.52
N ARG A 296 13.29 21.29 -5.22
CA ARG A 296 13.28 21.97 -3.92
C ARG A 296 13.03 21.00 -2.76
N ALA A 297 12.07 20.09 -2.90
CA ALA A 297 11.75 19.11 -1.87
C ALA A 297 12.90 18.13 -1.63
N LEU A 298 13.55 17.65 -2.70
CA LEU A 298 14.77 16.84 -2.61
C LEU A 298 15.88 17.60 -1.88
N ARG A 299 16.19 18.84 -2.27
CA ARG A 299 17.23 19.64 -1.60
C ARG A 299 16.95 19.83 -0.12
N LYS A 300 15.72 20.19 0.25
CA LYS A 300 15.31 20.28 1.65
C LYS A 300 15.51 18.96 2.40
N ALA A 301 15.04 17.85 1.84
CA ALA A 301 15.18 16.53 2.46
C ALA A 301 16.65 16.10 2.63
N MET A 302 17.54 16.49 1.71
CA MET A 302 18.98 16.21 1.80
C MET A 302 19.69 16.93 2.96
N ASP A 303 19.06 17.96 3.51
CA ASP A 303 19.61 18.84 4.55
C ASP A 303 18.79 18.82 5.86
N ALA A 304 17.63 18.14 5.88
CA ALA A 304 16.72 18.05 7.03
C ALA A 304 16.68 16.61 7.60
N PRO A 305 17.59 16.23 8.52
CA PRO A 305 17.55 14.92 9.14
C PRO A 305 16.25 14.69 9.92
N ILE A 306 15.73 13.47 9.83
CA ILE A 306 14.64 13.00 10.69
C ILE A 306 15.10 11.82 11.53
N ASN A 307 14.53 11.70 12.73
CA ASN A 307 14.66 10.50 13.53
C ASN A 307 13.78 9.39 12.95
N ARG A 308 13.99 8.17 13.42
CA ARG A 308 13.07 7.05 13.15
C ARG A 308 11.65 7.45 13.55
N TYR A 309 10.71 7.24 12.64
CA TYR A 309 9.31 7.51 12.89
C TYR A 309 8.48 6.24 12.67
N ILE A 310 7.87 5.74 13.75
CA ILE A 310 6.87 4.66 13.70
C ILE A 310 5.58 5.23 14.31
N PRO A 311 4.49 5.36 13.52
CA PRO A 311 3.19 5.74 14.05
C PRO A 311 2.75 4.79 15.17
N ALA A 312 2.10 5.32 16.21
CA ALA A 312 1.70 4.52 17.38
C ALA A 312 0.81 3.33 16.98
N GLN A 313 -0.06 3.50 16.00
CA GLN A 313 -0.93 2.47 15.45
C GLN A 313 -0.20 1.39 14.65
N MET A 314 1.01 1.67 14.17
CA MET A 314 1.87 0.70 13.46
C MET A 314 2.91 0.06 14.40
N ARG A 315 2.76 0.25 15.71
CA ARG A 315 3.52 -0.48 16.72
C ARG A 315 3.00 -1.90 16.87
N ILE A 316 3.88 -2.84 17.19
CA ILE A 316 3.52 -4.25 17.34
C ILE A 316 2.46 -4.45 18.44
N GLU A 317 2.53 -3.68 19.53
CA GLU A 317 1.56 -3.75 20.62
C GLU A 317 0.16 -3.33 20.15
N ALA A 318 0.09 -2.26 19.33
CA ALA A 318 -1.16 -1.79 18.76
C ALA A 318 -1.72 -2.78 17.72
N LEU A 319 -0.87 -3.42 16.92
CA LEU A 319 -1.29 -4.49 16.01
C LEU A 319 -1.83 -5.70 16.78
N ILE A 320 -1.15 -6.12 17.85
CA ILE A 320 -1.60 -7.22 18.72
C ILE A 320 -2.98 -6.92 19.32
N GLU A 321 -3.22 -5.68 19.75
CA GLU A 321 -4.53 -5.24 20.23
C GLU A 321 -5.62 -5.43 19.18
N ARG A 322 -5.37 -5.00 17.94
CA ARG A 322 -6.33 -5.15 16.84
C ARG A 322 -6.52 -6.60 16.42
N ILE A 323 -5.47 -7.42 16.45
CA ILE A 323 -5.59 -8.88 16.20
C ILE A 323 -6.42 -9.53 17.29
N ARG A 324 -6.19 -9.18 18.56
CA ARG A 324 -6.95 -9.73 19.68
C ARG A 324 -8.42 -9.34 19.59
N HIS A 325 -8.72 -8.06 19.34
CA HIS A 325 -10.10 -7.62 19.12
C HIS A 325 -10.77 -8.38 17.96
N LEU A 326 -10.04 -8.63 16.87
CA LEU A 326 -10.53 -9.42 15.73
C LEU A 326 -10.85 -10.86 16.14
N LEU A 327 -10.02 -11.49 16.96
CA LEU A 327 -10.18 -12.89 17.38
C LEU A 327 -11.21 -13.10 18.49
N GLU A 328 -11.35 -12.15 19.40
CA GLU A 328 -12.24 -12.23 20.57
C GLU A 328 -13.67 -11.75 20.28
N THR A 329 -13.88 -11.02 19.19
CA THR A 329 -15.21 -10.54 18.79
C THR A 329 -16.06 -11.69 18.24
N ASP A 330 -17.29 -11.84 18.76
CA ASP A 330 -18.30 -12.67 18.11
C ASP A 330 -18.83 -11.94 16.87
N TRP A 331 -18.32 -12.32 15.70
CA TRP A 331 -18.69 -11.73 14.42
C TRP A 331 -20.03 -12.24 13.88
N ARG A 332 -20.61 -13.29 14.47
CA ARG A 332 -21.84 -13.88 13.97
C ARG A 332 -23.03 -12.92 13.98
N PRO A 333 -23.35 -12.20 15.07
CA PRO A 333 -24.44 -11.23 15.07
C PRO A 333 -24.27 -10.17 13.97
N LYS A 334 -23.06 -9.64 13.82
CA LYS A 334 -22.76 -8.60 12.81
C LYS A 334 -22.88 -9.13 11.38
N GLY A 335 -22.46 -10.37 11.13
CA GLY A 335 -22.62 -10.99 9.82
C GLY A 335 -24.07 -11.31 9.48
N LEU A 336 -24.87 -11.75 10.46
CA LEU A 336 -26.31 -11.97 10.29
C LEU A 336 -27.06 -10.65 10.03
N GLU A 337 -26.67 -9.57 10.70
CA GLU A 337 -27.20 -8.22 10.43
C GLU A 337 -26.92 -7.80 8.97
N GLN A 338 -25.68 -7.98 8.51
CA GLN A 338 -25.30 -7.65 7.13
C GLN A 338 -26.05 -8.49 6.10
N LEU A 339 -26.19 -9.80 6.34
CA LEU A 339 -27.02 -10.66 5.48
C LEU A 339 -28.48 -10.21 5.43
N SER A 340 -29.04 -9.76 6.55
CA SER A 340 -30.41 -9.22 6.58
C SER A 340 -30.55 -7.95 5.76
N LYS A 341 -29.58 -7.03 5.84
CA LYS A 341 -29.53 -5.80 5.02
C LYS A 341 -29.46 -6.13 3.53
N ILE A 342 -28.59 -7.06 3.15
CA ILE A 342 -28.45 -7.52 1.75
C ILE A 342 -29.76 -8.15 1.24
N ALA A 343 -30.41 -8.98 2.06
CA ALA A 343 -31.70 -9.60 1.70
C ALA A 343 -32.83 -8.57 1.47
N GLN A 344 -32.71 -7.38 2.09
CA GLN A 344 -33.62 -6.24 1.88
C GLN A 344 -33.21 -5.36 0.68
N GLY A 345 -32.20 -5.75 -0.09
CA GLY A 345 -31.69 -5.00 -1.24
C GLY A 345 -30.79 -3.82 -0.86
N GLN A 346 -30.35 -3.72 0.39
CA GLN A 346 -29.37 -2.70 0.79
C GLN A 346 -27.98 -3.11 0.31
N LYS A 347 -27.14 -2.12 0.00
CA LYS A 347 -25.72 -2.38 -0.26
C LYS A 347 -25.05 -2.73 1.08
N PRO A 348 -24.16 -3.74 1.10
CA PRO A 348 -23.39 -4.11 2.27
C PRO A 348 -22.43 -3.02 2.75
#